data_AF-A0A358XR18-F1
#
_entry.id   AF-A0A358XR18-F1
#
_cell.length_a   1.000
_cell.length_b   1.000
_cell.length_c   1.000
_cell.angle_alpha   90.00
_cell.angle_beta   90.00
_cell.angle_gamma   90.00
#
_symmetry.space_group_name_H-M   'P 1'
#
loop_
_entity.id
_entity.type
_entity.pdbx_description
1 polymer ?
#
loop_
_entity_poly.entity_id
_entity_poly.type
_entity_poly.pdbx_seq_one_letter_code
_entity_poly.pdbx_strand_id
1 'polypeptide(L)'
;MNEQELLVILKDTQEALVQVGKRLKKMEEDKPESKDYSAELADIGKKLDNKITEETLVGMKASILKHAKATDSLVTALEEQRKAISEMPNRIKVNVEHRITGRQRPYIITGAIVVVVSVFSLFVSFQLWRSNSELQDSDIKTRMVRLFYPDVSLDVDSIYNSNPKELKLWVKQEEERLLAIRKAEENAKQSTEQAERANEMIKRLKKQGDNDLK
;
A
#
# COMPACT_ATOMS: atom_id res chain seq x y z
N MET A 1 9.95 57.76 -12.24
CA MET A 1 8.71 58.49 -12.57
C MET A 1 9.09 59.54 -13.58
N ASN A 2 8.51 59.47 -14.77
CA ASN A 2 8.98 60.21 -15.95
C ASN A 2 8.35 61.61 -15.98
N GLU A 3 9.07 62.65 -16.39
CA GLU A 3 8.56 64.04 -16.41
C GLU A 3 7.29 64.20 -17.28
N GLN A 4 7.16 63.36 -18.30
CA GLN A 4 5.98 63.29 -19.16
C GLN A 4 4.73 62.77 -18.42
N GLU A 5 4.88 61.83 -17.48
CA GLU A 5 3.75 61.32 -16.68
C GLU A 5 3.26 62.40 -15.70
N LEU A 6 4.18 63.18 -15.15
CA LEU A 6 3.87 64.31 -14.27
C LEU A 6 3.05 65.39 -14.97
N LEU A 7 3.38 65.71 -16.23
CA LEU A 7 2.64 66.70 -17.03
C LEU A 7 1.22 66.23 -17.39
N VAL A 8 1.05 64.94 -17.67
CA VAL A 8 -0.28 64.36 -17.96
C VAL A 8 -1.16 64.39 -16.71
N ILE A 9 -0.62 63.99 -15.56
CA ILE A 9 -1.36 64.04 -14.27
C ILE A 9 -1.73 65.48 -13.91
N LEU A 10 -0.83 66.44 -14.13
CA LEU A 10 -1.09 67.85 -13.83
C LEU A 10 -2.17 68.45 -14.75
N LYS A 11 -2.22 68.01 -16.01
CA LYS A 11 -3.27 68.40 -16.95
C LYS A 11 -4.63 67.79 -16.58
N ASP A 12 -4.67 66.50 -16.26
CA ASP A 12 -5.90 65.80 -15.86
C ASP A 12 -6.48 66.37 -14.57
N THR A 13 -5.62 66.68 -13.59
CA THR A 13 -6.06 67.32 -12.34
C THR A 13 -6.61 68.73 -12.56
N GLN A 14 -6.03 69.51 -13.47
CA GLN A 14 -6.55 70.82 -13.83
C GLN A 14 -7.92 70.72 -14.53
N GLU A 15 -8.09 69.74 -15.41
CA GLU A 15 -9.36 69.52 -16.13
C GLU A 15 -10.48 69.05 -15.18
N ALA A 16 -10.15 68.17 -14.23
CA ALA A 16 -11.06 67.74 -13.17
C ALA A 16 -11.51 68.92 -12.28
N LEU A 17 -10.58 69.81 -11.90
CA LEU A 17 -10.90 71.00 -11.10
C LEU A 17 -11.87 71.95 -11.82
N VAL A 18 -11.68 72.17 -13.12
CA VAL A 18 -12.58 72.99 -13.94
C VAL A 18 -13.98 72.36 -14.02
N GLN A 19 -14.06 71.04 -14.15
CA GLN A 19 -15.33 70.32 -14.22
C GLN A 19 -16.09 70.37 -12.88
N VAL A 20 -15.39 70.21 -11.76
CA VAL A 20 -15.96 70.34 -10.41
C VAL A 20 -16.46 71.76 -10.19
N GLY A 21 -15.68 72.78 -10.57
CA GLY A 21 -16.10 74.19 -10.48
C GLY A 21 -17.38 74.49 -11.26
N LYS A 22 -17.52 73.94 -12.48
CA LYS A 22 -18.76 74.05 -13.26
C LYS A 22 -19.95 73.37 -12.59
N ARG A 23 -19.77 72.19 -11.98
CA ARG A 23 -20.84 71.49 -11.27
C ARG A 23 -21.27 72.23 -10.00
N LEU A 24 -20.33 72.79 -9.26
CA LEU A 24 -20.62 73.58 -8.06
C LEU A 24 -21.43 74.83 -8.42
N LYS A 25 -21.02 75.54 -9.46
CA LYS A 25 -21.76 76.73 -9.93
C LYS A 25 -23.18 76.37 -10.37
N LYS A 26 -23.36 75.23 -11.02
CA LYS A 26 -24.69 74.73 -11.41
C LYS A 26 -25.54 74.33 -10.20
N MET A 27 -24.95 73.75 -9.16
CA MET A 27 -25.64 73.44 -7.90
C MET A 27 -25.99 74.70 -7.09
N GLU A 28 -25.21 75.78 -7.25
CA GLU A 28 -25.48 77.07 -6.60
C GLU A 28 -26.61 77.84 -7.29
N GLU A 29 -26.71 77.76 -8.61
CA GLU A 29 -27.85 78.29 -9.38
C GLU A 29 -29.14 77.47 -9.16
N ASP A 30 -29.06 76.14 -9.04
CA ASP A 30 -30.20 75.24 -8.74
C ASP A 30 -30.39 75.02 -7.23
N LYS A 31 -30.51 76.08 -6.43
CA LYS A 31 -30.78 75.96 -4.98
C LYS A 31 -32.24 75.51 -4.75
N PRO A 32 -32.52 74.26 -4.30
CA PRO A 32 -33.90 73.83 -4.10
C PRO A 32 -34.44 74.39 -2.77
N GLU A 33 -35.61 75.02 -2.81
CA GLU A 33 -36.34 75.44 -1.61
C GLU A 33 -36.50 74.26 -0.65
N SER A 34 -36.06 74.43 0.60
CA SER A 34 -36.25 73.44 1.66
C SER A 34 -37.74 73.36 2.02
N LYS A 35 -38.46 72.42 1.42
CA LYS A 35 -39.85 72.12 1.81
C LYS A 35 -39.87 71.51 3.21
N ASP A 36 -40.70 72.07 4.08
CA ASP A 36 -40.92 71.59 5.44
C ASP A 36 -41.92 70.41 5.43
N TYR A 37 -41.41 69.20 5.66
CA TYR A 37 -42.17 67.94 5.62
C TYR A 37 -42.85 67.58 6.94
N SER A 38 -42.84 68.49 7.93
CA SER A 38 -43.40 68.24 9.26
C SER A 38 -44.89 67.87 9.24
N ALA A 39 -45.66 68.43 8.30
CA ALA A 39 -47.08 68.13 8.16
C ALA A 39 -47.36 66.71 7.62
N GLU A 40 -46.51 66.21 6.73
CA GLU A 40 -46.67 64.87 6.15
C GLU A 40 -46.34 63.76 7.16
N LEU A 41 -45.31 63.98 8.00
CA LEU A 41 -44.95 63.06 9.08
C LEU A 41 -46.05 62.97 10.15
N ALA A 42 -46.75 64.07 10.44
CA ALA A 42 -47.87 64.07 11.38
C ALA A 42 -49.09 63.28 10.86
N ASP A 43 -49.35 63.31 9.54
CA ASP A 43 -50.42 62.51 8.92
C ASP A 43 -50.09 61.00 8.95
N ILE A 44 -48.83 60.64 8.73
CA ILE A 44 -48.36 59.25 8.82
C ILE A 44 -48.48 58.74 10.26
N GLY A 45 -48.10 59.55 11.25
CA GLY A 45 -48.24 59.21 12.67
C GLY A 45 -49.69 58.91 13.06
N LYS A 46 -50.64 59.77 12.65
CA LYS A 46 -52.07 59.54 12.90
C LYS A 46 -52.63 58.30 12.20
N LYS A 47 -52.17 58.01 10.97
CA LYS A 47 -52.59 56.78 10.26
C LYS A 47 -52.05 55.52 10.92
N LEU A 48 -50.87 55.58 11.53
CA LEU A 48 -50.27 54.44 12.20
C LEU A 48 -50.96 54.15 13.55
N ASP A 49 -51.24 55.18 14.35
CA ASP A 49 -51.98 55.05 15.62
C ASP A 49 -53.39 54.49 15.43
N ASN A 50 -54.09 54.91 14.37
CA ASN A 50 -55.42 54.37 14.05
C ASN A 50 -55.41 52.90 13.59
N LYS A 51 -54.25 52.36 13.19
CA LYS A 51 -54.13 51.00 12.64
C LYS A 51 -53.56 49.99 13.65
N ILE A 52 -52.89 50.48 14.70
CA ILE A 52 -52.37 49.68 15.80
C ILE A 52 -53.42 49.69 16.92
N THR A 53 -54.41 48.82 16.84
CA THR A 53 -55.30 48.52 17.97
C THR A 53 -54.61 47.53 18.91
N GLU A 54 -54.82 47.65 20.23
CA GLU A 54 -54.29 46.71 21.23
C GLU A 54 -54.59 45.24 20.88
N GLU A 55 -55.74 44.98 20.25
CA GLU A 55 -56.15 43.67 19.77
C GLU A 55 -55.20 43.08 18.71
N THR A 56 -54.65 43.90 17.81
CA THR A 56 -53.65 43.45 16.82
C THR A 56 -52.32 43.10 17.48
N LEU A 57 -51.91 43.86 18.50
CA LEU A 57 -50.70 43.58 19.27
C LEU A 57 -50.83 42.30 20.09
N VAL A 58 -52.00 42.08 20.71
CA VAL A 58 -52.32 40.87 21.47
C VAL A 58 -52.40 39.65 20.54
N GLY A 59 -53.04 39.79 19.36
CA GLY A 59 -53.10 38.74 18.35
C GLY A 59 -51.72 38.34 17.81
N MET A 60 -50.85 39.33 17.58
CA MET A 60 -49.48 39.08 17.12
C MET A 60 -48.64 38.39 18.21
N LYS A 61 -48.76 38.81 19.48
CA LYS A 61 -48.12 38.12 20.63
C LYS A 61 -48.59 36.67 20.76
N ALA A 62 -49.89 36.42 20.63
CA ALA A 62 -50.46 35.07 20.69
C ALA A 62 -49.95 34.18 19.55
N SER A 63 -49.84 34.75 18.33
CA SER A 63 -49.30 34.03 17.16
C SER A 63 -47.81 33.70 17.34
N ILE A 64 -47.01 34.64 17.85
CA ILE A 64 -45.59 34.43 18.13
C ILE A 64 -45.41 33.34 19.19
N LEU A 65 -46.23 33.35 20.26
CA LEU A 65 -46.16 32.35 21.32
C LEU A 65 -46.56 30.95 20.81
N LYS A 66 -47.55 30.87 19.92
CA LYS A 66 -47.94 29.62 19.25
C LYS A 66 -46.82 29.09 18.35
N HIS A 67 -46.14 29.96 17.60
CA HIS A 67 -44.99 29.58 16.77
C HIS A 67 -43.79 29.16 17.63
N ALA A 68 -43.50 29.85 18.73
CA ALA A 68 -42.44 29.46 19.66
C ALA A 68 -42.70 28.07 20.25
N LYS A 69 -43.94 27.79 20.68
CA LYS A 69 -44.34 26.48 21.20
C LYS A 69 -44.27 25.38 20.14
N ALA A 70 -44.65 25.68 18.89
CA ALA A 70 -44.51 24.76 17.78
C ALA A 70 -43.03 24.46 17.47
N THR A 71 -42.17 25.48 17.48
CA THR A 71 -40.72 25.32 17.30
C THR A 71 -40.11 24.48 18.42
N ASP A 72 -40.46 24.73 19.69
CA ASP A 72 -39.98 23.92 20.82
C ASP A 72 -40.37 22.44 20.65
N SER A 73 -41.62 22.17 20.24
CA SER A 73 -42.08 20.79 20.00
C SER A 73 -41.35 20.11 18.82
N LEU A 74 -40.96 20.87 17.80
CA LEU A 74 -40.16 20.38 16.68
C LEU A 74 -38.71 20.11 17.10
N VAL A 75 -38.13 20.96 17.95
CA VAL A 75 -36.78 20.76 18.49
C VAL A 75 -36.75 19.49 19.35
N THR A 76 -37.75 19.28 20.21
CA THR A 76 -37.82 18.05 21.02
C THR A 76 -37.99 16.79 20.17
N ALA A 77 -38.81 16.85 19.10
CA ALA A 77 -38.95 15.72 18.18
C ALA A 77 -37.65 15.43 17.40
N LEU A 78 -36.91 16.48 17.04
CA LEU A 78 -35.60 16.35 16.40
C LEU A 78 -34.55 15.74 17.33
N GLU A 79 -34.57 16.08 18.63
CA GLU A 79 -33.67 15.48 19.61
C GLU A 79 -33.98 13.99 19.83
N GLU A 80 -35.26 13.61 19.90
CA GLU A 80 -35.66 12.20 19.97
C GLU A 80 -35.24 11.43 18.71
N GLN A 81 -35.43 12.01 17.52
CA GLN A 81 -35.01 11.39 16.27
C GLN A 81 -33.49 11.28 16.18
N ARG A 82 -32.75 12.30 16.62
CA ARG A 82 -31.28 12.28 16.69
C ARG A 82 -30.78 11.17 17.63
N LYS A 83 -31.46 10.98 18.76
CA LYS A 83 -31.15 9.91 19.71
C LYS A 83 -31.44 8.52 19.14
N ALA A 84 -32.54 8.36 18.39
CA ALA A 84 -32.85 7.12 17.71
C ALA A 84 -31.82 6.77 16.60
N ILE A 85 -31.35 7.77 15.85
CA ILE A 85 -30.32 7.61 14.82
C ILE A 85 -28.95 7.28 15.44
N SER A 86 -28.59 7.90 16.57
CA SER A 86 -27.32 7.63 17.24
C SER A 86 -27.26 6.25 17.92
N GLU A 87 -28.41 5.69 18.31
CA GLU A 87 -28.51 4.32 18.83
C GLU A 87 -28.57 3.25 17.74
N MET A 88 -28.92 3.61 16.51
CA MET A 88 -29.02 2.70 15.35
C MET A 88 -27.74 1.91 15.05
N PRO A 89 -26.53 2.51 15.00
CA PRO A 89 -25.30 1.77 14.73
C PRO A 89 -24.93 0.75 15.82
N ASN A 90 -25.39 0.93 17.06
CA ASN A 90 -25.12 -0.04 18.15
C ASN A 90 -26.05 -1.27 18.09
N ARG A 91 -27.23 -1.14 17.46
CA ARG A 91 -28.19 -2.24 17.31
C ARG A 91 -27.99 -3.03 16.01
N ILE A 92 -27.48 -2.36 14.98
CA ILE A 92 -27.10 -3.00 13.71
C ILE A 92 -25.65 -3.44 13.83
N LYS A 93 -25.42 -4.62 14.42
CA LYS A 93 -24.16 -5.35 14.19
C LYS A 93 -24.12 -5.67 12.70
N VAL A 94 -23.41 -4.87 11.93
CA VAL A 94 -23.10 -5.19 10.53
C VAL A 94 -22.16 -6.38 10.55
N ASN A 95 -22.75 -7.58 10.61
CA ASN A 95 -22.01 -8.81 10.42
C ASN A 95 -21.66 -8.85 8.93
N VAL A 96 -20.45 -8.40 8.59
CA VAL A 96 -19.93 -8.51 7.23
C VAL A 96 -19.61 -9.99 6.99
N GLU A 97 -20.66 -10.78 6.82
CA GLU A 97 -20.54 -12.13 6.28
C GLU A 97 -19.98 -11.96 4.87
N HIS A 98 -18.72 -12.36 4.67
CA HIS A 98 -18.16 -12.54 3.34
C HIS A 98 -18.86 -13.75 2.72
N ARG A 99 -20.12 -13.58 2.30
CA ARG A 99 -20.87 -14.57 1.55
C ARG A 99 -20.25 -14.67 0.17
N ILE A 100 -19.30 -15.58 0.04
CA ILE A 100 -18.86 -16.12 -1.24
C ILE A 100 -20.11 -16.69 -1.89
N THR A 101 -20.73 -15.89 -2.75
CA THR A 101 -21.99 -16.22 -3.41
C THR A 101 -21.74 -17.44 -4.29
N GLY A 102 -22.67 -18.41 -4.33
CA GLY A 102 -22.45 -19.73 -4.95
C GLY A 102 -21.88 -19.69 -6.39
N ARG A 103 -22.15 -18.61 -7.13
CA ARG A 103 -21.64 -18.35 -8.48
C ARG A 103 -20.12 -18.13 -8.56
N GLN A 104 -19.44 -17.74 -7.48
CA GLN A 104 -17.99 -17.52 -7.42
C GLN A 104 -17.19 -18.77 -7.02
N ARG A 105 -17.84 -19.77 -6.41
CA ARG A 105 -17.22 -21.02 -5.98
C ARG A 105 -16.43 -21.74 -7.08
N PRO A 106 -16.94 -21.93 -8.32
CA PRO A 106 -16.17 -22.61 -9.36
C PRO A 106 -14.92 -21.84 -9.78
N TYR A 107 -14.95 -20.50 -9.75
CA TYR A 107 -13.79 -19.67 -10.08
C TYR A 107 -12.70 -19.76 -9.02
N ILE A 108 -13.07 -19.83 -7.73
CA ILE A 108 -12.11 -20.00 -6.63
C ILE A 108 -11.47 -21.40 -6.70
N ILE A 109 -12.26 -22.44 -6.96
CA ILE A 109 -11.76 -23.81 -7.12
C ILE A 109 -10.82 -23.88 -8.33
N THR A 110 -11.22 -23.31 -9.46
CA THR A 110 -10.39 -23.28 -10.68
C THR A 110 -9.11 -22.49 -10.43
N GLY A 111 -9.18 -21.35 -9.75
CA GLY A 111 -8.01 -20.56 -9.36
C GLY A 111 -7.05 -21.35 -8.47
N ALA A 112 -7.57 -22.08 -7.49
CA ALA A 112 -6.74 -22.95 -6.65
C ALA A 112 -6.05 -24.06 -7.46
N ILE A 113 -6.76 -24.69 -8.40
CA ILE A 113 -6.19 -25.70 -9.29
C ILE A 113 -5.09 -25.10 -10.17
N VAL A 114 -5.31 -23.91 -10.74
CA VAL A 114 -4.32 -23.22 -11.58
C VAL A 114 -3.05 -22.89 -10.78
N VAL A 115 -3.20 -22.45 -9.53
CA VAL A 115 -2.05 -22.19 -8.64
C VAL A 115 -1.30 -23.47 -8.32
N VAL A 116 -2.00 -24.57 -8.05
CA VAL A 116 -1.36 -25.86 -7.80
C VAL A 116 -0.59 -26.33 -9.04
N VAL A 117 -1.22 -26.29 -10.21
CA VAL A 117 -0.58 -26.67 -11.49
C VAL A 117 0.62 -25.79 -11.80
N SER A 118 0.56 -24.48 -11.55
CA SER A 118 1.68 -23.59 -11.80
C SER A 118 2.86 -23.87 -10.89
N VAL A 119 2.61 -24.15 -9.60
CA VAL A 119 3.66 -24.55 -8.64
C VAL A 119 4.33 -25.85 -9.09
N PHE A 120 3.55 -26.87 -9.47
CA PHE A 120 4.11 -28.12 -9.98
C PHE A 120 4.89 -27.91 -11.28
N SER A 121 4.39 -27.08 -12.20
CA SER A 121 5.08 -26.77 -13.44
C SER A 121 6.42 -26.07 -13.19
N LEU A 122 6.46 -25.10 -12.28
CA LEU A 122 7.69 -24.41 -11.89
C LEU A 122 8.66 -25.37 -11.20
N PHE A 123 8.16 -26.24 -10.32
CA PHE A 123 8.99 -27.24 -9.64
C PHE A 123 9.64 -28.20 -10.62
N VAL A 124 8.86 -28.75 -11.57
CA VAL A 124 9.38 -29.63 -12.62
C VAL A 124 10.39 -28.88 -13.48
N SER A 125 10.10 -27.63 -13.88
CA SER A 125 11.01 -26.82 -14.69
C SER A 125 12.32 -26.56 -13.97
N PHE A 126 12.29 -26.29 -12.67
CA PHE A 126 13.48 -26.07 -11.86
C PHE A 126 14.31 -27.35 -11.70
N GLN A 127 13.66 -28.49 -11.41
CA GLN A 127 14.34 -29.79 -11.38
C GLN A 127 14.99 -30.10 -12.72
N LEU A 128 14.27 -29.88 -13.84
CA LEU A 128 14.78 -30.11 -15.18
C LEU A 128 15.98 -29.22 -15.48
N TRP A 129 15.93 -27.94 -15.11
CA TRP A 129 17.03 -27.01 -15.29
C TRP A 129 18.27 -27.45 -14.50
N ARG A 130 18.09 -27.86 -13.24
CA ARG A 130 19.19 -28.37 -12.41
C ARG A 130 19.81 -29.63 -13.02
N SER A 131 19.00 -30.62 -13.37
CA SER A 131 19.49 -31.85 -14.01
C SER A 131 20.16 -31.56 -15.35
N ASN A 132 19.63 -30.63 -16.14
CA ASN A 132 20.24 -30.24 -17.42
C ASN A 132 21.60 -29.56 -17.21
N SER A 133 21.75 -28.74 -16.18
CA SER A 133 23.06 -28.14 -15.83
C SER A 133 24.06 -29.20 -15.38
N GLU A 134 23.62 -30.20 -14.60
CA GLU A 134 24.48 -31.33 -14.18
C GLU A 134 24.89 -32.19 -15.39
N LEU A 135 23.97 -32.42 -16.34
CA LEU A 135 24.25 -33.08 -17.63
C LEU A 135 25.26 -32.31 -18.48
N GLN A 136 25.18 -30.98 -18.55
CA GLN A 136 26.13 -30.15 -19.29
C GLN A 136 27.54 -30.20 -18.71
N ASP A 137 27.67 -30.15 -17.38
CA ASP A 137 28.98 -30.28 -16.72
C ASP A 137 29.57 -31.69 -16.94
N SER A 138 28.73 -32.72 -16.90
CA SER A 138 29.13 -34.08 -17.23
C SER A 138 29.59 -34.22 -18.68
N ASP A 139 28.88 -33.61 -19.64
CA ASP A 139 29.24 -33.64 -21.08
C ASP A 139 30.62 -33.03 -21.35
N ILE A 140 30.96 -31.92 -20.67
CA ILE A 140 32.30 -31.32 -20.81
C ILE A 140 33.38 -32.29 -20.29
N LYS A 141 33.14 -32.96 -19.17
CA LYS A 141 34.08 -33.95 -18.60
C LYS A 141 34.23 -35.17 -19.50
N THR A 142 33.14 -35.72 -20.03
CA THR A 142 33.22 -36.88 -20.94
C THR A 142 33.92 -36.51 -22.25
N ARG A 143 33.66 -35.32 -22.80
CA ARG A 143 34.36 -34.80 -23.98
C ARG A 143 35.86 -34.61 -23.73
N MET A 144 36.22 -34.14 -22.53
CA MET A 144 37.61 -34.01 -22.11
C MET A 144 38.30 -35.38 -22.05
N VAL A 145 37.68 -36.40 -21.43
CA VAL A 145 38.22 -37.77 -21.38
C VAL A 145 38.36 -38.34 -22.80
N ARG A 146 37.37 -38.12 -23.67
CA ARG A 146 37.43 -38.53 -25.08
C ARG A 146 38.59 -37.89 -25.83
N LEU A 147 38.94 -36.64 -25.51
CA LEU A 147 40.06 -35.95 -26.13
C LEU A 147 41.42 -36.50 -25.65
N PHE A 148 41.55 -36.80 -24.34
CA PHE A 148 42.80 -37.31 -23.78
C PHE A 148 43.02 -38.81 -24.02
N TYR A 149 41.94 -39.58 -24.10
CA TYR A 149 41.96 -41.04 -24.24
C TYR A 149 40.97 -41.49 -25.32
N PRO A 150 41.26 -41.22 -26.61
CA PRO A 150 40.34 -41.51 -27.70
C PRO A 150 40.09 -43.02 -27.86
N ASP A 151 41.12 -43.85 -27.76
CA ASP A 151 41.01 -45.31 -27.95
C ASP A 151 40.09 -45.94 -26.88
N VAL A 152 40.31 -45.60 -25.61
CA VAL A 152 39.47 -46.06 -24.49
C VAL A 152 38.02 -45.61 -24.67
N SER A 153 37.81 -44.38 -25.14
CA SER A 153 36.47 -43.85 -25.34
C SER A 153 35.74 -44.53 -26.49
N LEU A 154 36.44 -44.87 -27.57
CA LEU A 154 35.89 -45.65 -28.69
C LEU A 154 35.49 -47.07 -28.26
N ASP A 155 36.33 -47.73 -27.46
CA ASP A 155 36.01 -49.05 -26.92
C ASP A 155 34.76 -49.00 -26.03
N VAL A 156 34.70 -48.02 -25.12
CA VAL A 156 33.51 -47.81 -24.26
C VAL A 156 32.27 -47.54 -25.10
N ASP A 157 32.36 -46.68 -26.11
CA ASP A 157 31.23 -46.39 -27.01
C ASP A 157 30.81 -47.65 -27.80
N SER A 158 31.75 -48.53 -28.18
CA SER A 158 31.46 -49.79 -28.86
C SER A 158 30.76 -50.82 -27.93
N ILE A 159 31.20 -50.91 -26.68
CA ILE A 159 30.61 -51.80 -25.67
C ILE A 159 29.22 -51.27 -25.29
N TYR A 160 29.05 -49.95 -25.18
CA TYR A 160 27.76 -49.34 -24.91
C TYR A 160 26.76 -49.59 -26.05
N ASN A 161 27.18 -49.44 -27.30
CA ASN A 161 26.31 -49.68 -28.46
C ASN A 161 25.93 -51.15 -28.62
N SER A 162 26.84 -52.08 -28.27
CA SER A 162 26.55 -53.51 -28.36
C SER A 162 25.66 -54.00 -27.21
N ASN A 163 25.95 -53.62 -25.96
CA ASN A 163 25.22 -54.10 -24.78
C ASN A 163 25.02 -53.01 -23.70
N PRO A 164 24.08 -52.06 -23.89
CA PRO A 164 23.95 -50.90 -23.01
C PRO A 164 23.44 -51.26 -21.61
N LYS A 165 22.59 -52.31 -21.49
CA LYS A 165 22.00 -52.72 -20.21
C LYS A 165 23.01 -53.39 -19.29
N GLU A 166 23.85 -54.24 -19.86
CA GLU A 166 24.87 -54.98 -19.11
C GLU A 166 26.00 -54.04 -18.66
N LEU A 167 26.46 -53.16 -19.55
CA LEU A 167 27.44 -52.15 -19.20
C LEU A 167 26.96 -51.25 -18.05
N LYS A 168 25.68 -50.82 -18.06
CA LYS A 168 25.11 -50.04 -16.97
C LYS A 168 25.13 -50.78 -15.63
N LEU A 169 24.82 -52.07 -15.63
CA LEU A 169 24.82 -52.89 -14.41
C LEU A 169 26.26 -53.07 -13.89
N TRP A 170 27.19 -53.38 -14.79
CA TRP A 170 28.60 -53.57 -14.47
C TRP A 170 29.22 -52.29 -13.89
N VAL A 171 29.01 -51.14 -14.54
CA VAL A 171 29.50 -49.83 -14.05
C VAL A 171 28.96 -49.56 -12.65
N LYS A 172 27.66 -49.75 -12.42
CA LYS A 172 27.05 -49.51 -11.11
C LYS A 172 27.69 -50.37 -10.02
N GLN A 173 27.90 -51.66 -10.31
CA GLN A 173 28.50 -52.58 -9.36
C GLN A 173 29.96 -52.20 -9.06
N GLU A 174 30.72 -51.80 -10.07
CA GLU A 174 32.13 -51.41 -9.88
C GLU A 174 32.24 -50.06 -9.14
N GLU A 175 31.35 -49.10 -9.41
CA GLU A 175 31.25 -47.85 -8.66
C GLU A 175 30.95 -48.10 -7.17
N GLU A 176 29.98 -48.98 -6.86
CA GLU A 176 29.65 -49.36 -5.48
C GLU A 176 30.85 -50.01 -4.78
N ARG A 177 31.58 -50.87 -5.49
CA ARG A 177 32.80 -51.51 -4.99
C ARG A 177 33.90 -50.49 -4.70
N LEU A 178 34.17 -49.58 -5.63
CA LEU A 178 35.20 -48.55 -5.48
C LEU A 178 34.87 -47.57 -4.34
N LEU A 179 33.59 -47.21 -4.19
CA LEU A 179 33.12 -46.39 -3.07
C LEU A 179 33.31 -47.10 -1.73
N ALA A 180 33.01 -48.41 -1.65
CA ALA A 180 33.23 -49.20 -0.45
C ALA A 180 34.71 -49.25 -0.06
N ILE A 181 35.60 -49.45 -1.04
CA ILE A 181 37.05 -49.46 -0.82
C ILE A 181 37.53 -48.09 -0.34
N ARG A 182 37.13 -47.00 -1.01
CA ARG A 182 37.52 -45.64 -0.61
C ARG A 182 37.04 -45.32 0.81
N LYS A 183 35.80 -45.69 1.15
CA LYS A 183 35.26 -45.48 2.50
C LYS A 183 36.01 -46.31 3.54
N ALA A 184 36.40 -47.54 3.21
CA ALA A 184 37.22 -48.36 4.10
C ALA A 184 38.61 -47.76 4.31
N GLU A 185 39.23 -47.22 3.25
CA GLU A 185 40.53 -46.54 3.32
C GLU A 185 40.45 -45.25 4.15
N GLU A 186 39.43 -44.42 3.94
CA GLU A 186 39.20 -43.21 4.73
C GLU A 186 38.96 -43.52 6.21
N ASN A 187 38.15 -44.55 6.51
CA ASN A 187 37.93 -45.00 7.88
C ASN A 187 39.22 -45.54 8.51
N ALA A 188 40.04 -46.27 7.75
CA ALA A 188 41.33 -46.76 8.23
C ALA A 188 42.27 -45.59 8.55
N LYS A 189 42.36 -44.58 7.67
CA LYS A 189 43.14 -43.35 7.91
C LYS A 189 42.66 -42.59 9.14
N GLN A 190 41.35 -42.41 9.30
CA GLN A 190 40.79 -41.76 10.48
C GLN A 190 41.08 -42.55 11.76
N SER A 191 41.00 -43.88 11.70
CA SER A 191 41.31 -44.75 12.83
C SER A 191 42.79 -44.67 13.22
N THR A 192 43.70 -44.67 12.25
CA THR A 192 45.15 -44.52 12.52
C THR A 192 45.46 -43.15 13.11
N GLU A 193 44.88 -42.07 12.58
CA GLU A 193 45.06 -40.72 13.11
C GLU A 193 44.52 -40.55 14.54
N GLN A 194 43.39 -41.20 14.85
CA GLN A 194 42.85 -41.19 16.22
C GLN A 194 43.72 -42.00 17.18
N ALA A 195 44.24 -43.16 16.74
CA ALA A 195 45.15 -43.97 17.54
C ALA A 195 46.48 -43.26 17.81
N GLU A 196 47.03 -42.54 16.82
CA GLU A 196 48.22 -41.70 16.99
C GLU A 196 47.96 -40.56 17.97
N ARG A 197 46.86 -39.82 17.82
CA ARG A 197 46.48 -38.75 18.76
C ARG A 197 46.28 -39.25 20.19
N ALA A 198 45.64 -40.42 20.36
CA ALA A 198 45.47 -41.04 21.67
C ALA A 198 46.82 -41.45 22.29
N ASN A 199 47.73 -42.03 21.49
CA ASN A 199 49.07 -42.39 21.94
C ASN A 199 49.90 -41.16 22.33
N GLU A 200 49.79 -40.05 21.60
CA GLU A 200 50.42 -38.79 21.98
C GLU A 200 49.89 -38.24 23.31
N MET A 201 48.57 -38.27 23.52
CA MET A 201 47.96 -37.85 24.79
C MET A 201 48.44 -38.72 25.96
N ILE A 202 48.48 -40.05 25.80
CA ILE A 202 48.99 -40.96 26.83
C ILE A 202 50.47 -40.65 27.16
N LYS A 203 51.31 -40.41 26.14
CA LYS A 203 52.71 -40.01 26.34
C LYS A 203 52.84 -38.70 27.11
N ARG A 204 51.99 -37.70 26.82
CA ARG A 204 51.97 -36.42 27.55
C ARG A 204 51.56 -36.61 29.01
N LEU A 205 50.51 -37.38 29.26
CA LEU A 205 50.02 -37.67 30.62
C LEU A 205 51.07 -38.43 31.45
N LYS A 206 51.76 -39.42 30.86
CA LYS A 206 52.87 -40.12 31.54
C LYS A 206 54.01 -39.17 31.93
N LYS A 207 54.40 -38.25 31.04
CA LYS A 207 55.44 -37.25 31.35
C LYS A 207 55.04 -36.28 32.47
N GLN A 208 53.77 -35.92 32.57
CA GLN A 208 53.28 -35.08 33.67
C GLN A 208 53.28 -35.84 35.00
N GLY A 209 52.76 -37.08 35.02
CA GLY A 209 52.75 -37.90 36.23
C GLY A 209 54.15 -38.22 36.80
N ASP A 210 55.15 -38.42 35.94
CA ASP A 210 56.55 -38.65 36.37
C ASP A 210 57.23 -37.37 36.91
N ASN A 211 56.80 -36.18 36.48
CA ASN A 211 57.31 -34.92 36.99
C ASN A 211 56.69 -34.53 38.34
N ASP A 212 55.45 -34.97 38.61
CA ASP A 212 54.76 -34.72 39.88
C ASP A 212 55.24 -35.65 41.03
N LEU A 213 56.06 -36.67 40.72
CA LEU A 213 56.61 -37.65 41.66
C LEU A 213 58.09 -37.41 42.04
N LYS A 214 58.71 -36.32 41.56
CA LYS A 214 60.07 -35.89 41.90
C LYS A 214 60.06 -34.64 42.77
#